data_AF-A0A0B2UPJ7-F1
#
_entry.id   AF-A0A0B2UPJ7-F1
#
_cell.length_a   1.000
_cell.length_b   1.000
_cell.length_c   1.000
_cell.angle_alpha   90.00
_cell.angle_beta   90.00
_cell.angle_gamma   90.00
#
_symmetry.space_group_name_H-M   'P 1'
#
loop_
_entity.id
_entity.type
_entity.pdbx_description
1 polymer ?
#
loop_
_entity_poly.entity_id
_entity_poly.type
_entity_poly.pdbx_seq_one_letter_code
_entity_poly.pdbx_strand_id
1 'polypeptide(L)'
;KIYGVAASRRRRHHERYSLDWYLEKHLKWLSDEEKNELKRMKADGKTRAEMQDRVLGWLDHASGDVKAAGTEQLMSACKEFMRDALGEEKSSELRAMKDAGKDKAEIAKRVDELIAEISDEKKKAMVSTYAKGCKKVFGVPIGVRHRRDPYSNITPDQMVEALRRQRRSSFLQKLVDAFKFF
;
A
#
# COMPACT_ATOMS: atom_id res chain seq x y z
N LYS A 1 -14.10 -29.11 25.01
CA LYS A 1 -12.92 -28.92 24.14
C LYS A 1 -13.16 -27.70 23.24
N ILE A 2 -12.61 -26.53 23.59
CA ILE A 2 -12.81 -25.28 22.83
C ILE A 2 -11.61 -25.08 21.90
N TYR A 3 -11.60 -25.79 20.77
CA TYR A 3 -10.63 -25.61 19.69
C TYR A 3 -11.32 -24.93 18.50
N GLY A 4 -11.70 -23.67 18.64
CA GLY A 4 -12.37 -22.93 17.56
C GLY A 4 -12.03 -21.45 17.47
N VAL A 5 -11.63 -20.84 18.59
CA VAL A 5 -11.49 -19.37 18.66
C VAL A 5 -10.14 -18.88 18.14
N ALA A 6 -9.06 -19.65 18.30
CA ALA A 6 -7.72 -19.28 17.86
C ALA A 6 -7.56 -19.32 16.32
N ALA A 7 -8.19 -20.30 15.65
CA ALA A 7 -8.20 -20.38 14.19
C ALA A 7 -9.01 -19.23 13.55
N SER A 8 -10.12 -18.84 14.17
CA SER A 8 -10.96 -17.69 13.75
C SER A 8 -10.24 -16.34 13.86
N ARG A 9 -9.45 -16.12 14.93
CA ARG A 9 -8.63 -14.90 15.05
C ARG A 9 -7.48 -14.85 14.03
N ARG A 10 -6.88 -16.00 13.67
CA ARG A 10 -5.84 -16.07 12.62
C ARG A 10 -6.38 -15.80 11.21
N ARG A 11 -7.62 -16.22 10.88
CA ARG A 11 -8.27 -15.91 9.59
C ARG A 11 -8.55 -14.42 9.39
N ARG A 12 -9.04 -13.72 10.42
CA ARG A 12 -9.34 -12.28 10.35
C ARG A 12 -8.12 -11.38 10.09
N HIS A 13 -6.91 -11.86 10.36
CA HIS A 13 -5.67 -11.12 10.10
C HIS A 13 -5.05 -11.46 8.72
N HIS A 14 -5.64 -12.42 7.99
CA HIS A 14 -5.24 -12.78 6.62
C HIS A 14 -5.80 -11.83 5.56
N GLU A 15 -6.80 -11.01 5.91
CA GLU A 15 -7.59 -10.18 5.00
C GLU A 15 -7.02 -8.77 4.77
N ARG A 16 -6.21 -8.24 5.69
CA ARG A 16 -5.67 -6.87 5.54
C ARG A 16 -4.73 -6.83 4.33
N TYR A 17 -5.01 -5.94 3.39
CA TYR A 17 -4.32 -5.79 2.10
C TYR A 17 -4.58 -6.88 1.05
N SER A 18 -5.56 -7.78 1.26
CA SER A 18 -6.06 -8.60 0.17
C SER A 18 -6.72 -7.71 -0.89
N LEU A 19 -6.82 -8.21 -2.13
CA LEU A 19 -7.59 -7.52 -3.17
C LEU A 19 -9.01 -7.22 -2.68
N ASP A 20 -9.70 -8.20 -2.10
CA ASP A 20 -11.08 -8.05 -1.61
C ASP A 20 -11.20 -6.94 -0.56
N TRP A 21 -10.24 -6.82 0.35
CA TRP A 21 -10.22 -5.74 1.33
C TRP A 21 -10.08 -4.36 0.68
N TYR A 22 -9.27 -4.23 -0.37
CA TYR A 22 -9.18 -2.98 -1.14
C TYR A 22 -10.47 -2.70 -1.92
N LEU A 23 -11.10 -3.71 -2.53
CA LEU A 23 -12.38 -3.57 -3.23
C LEU A 23 -13.48 -3.06 -2.30
N GLU A 24 -13.51 -3.56 -1.06
CA GLU A 24 -14.52 -3.18 -0.07
C GLU A 24 -14.26 -1.83 0.60
N LYS A 25 -13.01 -1.38 0.72
CA LYS A 25 -12.68 -0.18 1.52
C LYS A 25 -12.27 1.03 0.69
N HIS A 26 -11.49 0.81 -0.37
CA HIS A 26 -10.71 1.84 -1.05
C HIS A 26 -11.00 1.93 -2.56
N LEU A 27 -11.82 1.02 -3.09
CA LEU A 27 -12.19 0.95 -4.51
C LEU A 27 -13.71 0.79 -4.68
N LYS A 28 -14.51 1.37 -3.77
CA LYS A 28 -15.97 1.32 -3.84
C LYS A 28 -16.55 2.12 -5.01
N TRP A 29 -15.79 3.08 -5.51
CA TRP A 29 -16.13 3.92 -6.65
C TRP A 29 -16.07 3.15 -7.98
N LEU A 30 -15.48 1.96 -8.01
CA LEU A 30 -15.50 1.08 -9.16
C LEU A 30 -16.87 0.41 -9.33
N SER A 31 -17.26 0.20 -10.58
CA SER A 31 -18.37 -0.67 -10.98
C SER A 31 -18.08 -2.13 -10.62
N ASP A 32 -19.13 -2.95 -10.57
CA ASP A 32 -18.97 -4.36 -10.24
C ASP A 32 -18.24 -5.12 -11.36
N GLU A 33 -18.37 -4.67 -12.60
CA GLU A 33 -17.59 -5.14 -13.75
C GLU A 33 -16.09 -4.91 -13.56
N GLU A 34 -15.68 -3.69 -13.20
CA GLU A 34 -14.28 -3.34 -12.94
C GLU A 34 -13.70 -4.11 -11.74
N LYS A 35 -14.50 -4.28 -10.67
CA LYS A 35 -14.10 -5.11 -9.51
C LYS A 35 -13.90 -6.57 -9.92
N ASN A 36 -14.78 -7.11 -10.77
CA ASN A 36 -14.66 -8.47 -11.27
C ASN A 36 -13.47 -8.65 -12.21
N GLU A 37 -13.14 -7.62 -13.01
CA GLU A 37 -11.92 -7.61 -13.82
C GLU A 37 -10.68 -7.72 -12.95
N LEU A 38 -10.58 -6.95 -11.85
CA LEU A 38 -9.45 -7.08 -10.91
C LEU A 38 -9.35 -8.46 -10.28
N LYS A 39 -10.48 -9.10 -9.94
CA LYS A 39 -10.50 -10.47 -9.42
C LYS A 39 -9.97 -11.47 -10.45
N ARG A 40 -10.34 -11.31 -11.73
CA ARG A 40 -9.81 -12.13 -12.83
C ARG A 40 -8.31 -11.92 -13.02
N MET A 41 -7.86 -10.67 -13.05
CA MET A 41 -6.43 -10.35 -13.12
C MET A 41 -5.64 -11.03 -12.00
N LYS A 42 -6.13 -10.99 -10.76
CA LYS A 42 -5.51 -11.72 -9.65
C LYS A 42 -5.45 -13.22 -9.90
N ALA A 43 -6.55 -13.83 -10.37
CA ALA A 43 -6.63 -15.27 -10.65
C ALA A 43 -5.66 -15.68 -11.77
N ASP A 44 -5.48 -14.82 -12.77
CA ASP A 44 -4.53 -15.00 -13.89
C ASP A 44 -3.07 -14.76 -13.48
N GLY A 45 -2.81 -14.51 -12.19
CA GLY A 45 -1.46 -14.28 -11.67
C GLY A 45 -0.88 -12.90 -12.01
N LYS A 46 -1.73 -11.95 -12.42
CA LYS A 46 -1.29 -10.58 -12.70
C LYS A 46 -0.67 -9.95 -11.47
N THR A 47 0.33 -9.12 -11.73
CA THR A 47 1.08 -8.42 -10.70
C THR A 47 0.25 -7.31 -10.09
N ARG A 48 0.59 -6.89 -8.85
CA ARG A 48 -0.06 -5.73 -8.25
C ARG A 48 0.19 -4.46 -9.07
N ALA A 49 1.33 -4.33 -9.74
CA ALA A 49 1.62 -3.19 -10.60
C ALA A 49 0.62 -3.12 -11.77
N GLU A 50 0.42 -4.22 -12.48
CA GLU A 50 -0.57 -4.29 -13.58
C GLU A 50 -1.99 -3.95 -13.11
N MET A 51 -2.41 -4.48 -11.95
CA MET A 51 -3.72 -4.15 -11.37
C MET A 51 -3.82 -2.69 -10.92
N GLN A 52 -2.76 -2.13 -10.33
CA GLN A 52 -2.70 -0.73 -9.92
C GLN A 52 -2.77 0.19 -11.13
N ASP A 53 -2.02 -0.11 -12.19
CA ASP A 53 -2.05 0.64 -13.45
C ASP A 53 -3.45 0.62 -14.06
N ARG A 54 -4.15 -0.52 -13.99
CA ARG A 54 -5.54 -0.63 -14.45
C ARG A 54 -6.49 0.28 -13.67
N VAL A 55 -6.40 0.25 -12.33
CA VAL A 55 -7.19 1.13 -11.45
C VAL A 55 -6.93 2.62 -11.71
N LEU A 56 -5.65 2.99 -11.85
CA LEU A 56 -5.27 4.36 -12.17
C LEU A 56 -5.73 4.77 -13.57
N GLY A 57 -5.76 3.83 -14.52
CA GLY A 57 -6.34 4.04 -15.85
C GLY A 57 -7.83 4.38 -15.79
N TRP A 58 -8.63 3.66 -15.00
CA TRP A 58 -10.05 4.00 -14.79
C TRP A 58 -10.22 5.38 -14.14
N LEU A 59 -9.37 5.73 -13.17
CA LEU A 59 -9.42 7.04 -12.53
C LEU A 59 -9.11 8.18 -13.50
N ASP A 60 -8.13 7.98 -14.40
CA ASP A 60 -7.76 8.97 -15.41
C ASP A 60 -8.93 9.27 -16.35
N HIS A 61 -9.68 8.23 -16.75
CA HIS A 61 -10.87 8.35 -17.62
C HIS A 61 -12.14 8.78 -16.87
N ALA A 62 -12.18 8.63 -15.54
CA ALA A 62 -13.30 9.10 -14.73
C ALA A 62 -13.39 10.63 -14.73
N SER A 63 -14.61 11.14 -14.62
CA SER A 63 -14.94 12.56 -14.56
C SER A 63 -15.95 12.87 -13.45
N GLY A 64 -16.04 14.15 -13.07
CA GLY A 64 -17.00 14.62 -12.08
C GLY A 64 -16.86 13.93 -10.72
N ASP A 65 -18.00 13.61 -10.10
CA ASP A 65 -18.08 13.04 -8.76
C ASP A 65 -17.39 11.68 -8.64
N VAL A 66 -17.41 10.87 -9.72
CA VAL A 66 -16.73 9.57 -9.75
C VAL A 66 -15.21 9.76 -9.63
N LYS A 67 -14.64 10.73 -10.35
CA LYS A 67 -13.21 11.05 -10.26
C LYS A 67 -12.84 11.58 -8.87
N ALA A 68 -13.68 12.43 -8.29
CA ALA A 68 -13.46 12.97 -6.95
C ALA A 68 -13.48 11.86 -5.89
N ALA A 69 -14.52 11.02 -5.89
CA ALA A 69 -14.66 9.89 -4.97
C ALA A 69 -13.52 8.87 -5.15
N GLY A 70 -13.13 8.58 -6.39
CA GLY A 70 -12.01 7.68 -6.69
C GLY A 70 -10.68 8.22 -6.20
N THR A 71 -10.43 9.52 -6.41
CA THR A 71 -9.21 10.18 -5.94
C THR A 71 -9.14 10.17 -4.42
N GLU A 72 -10.22 10.52 -3.73
CA GLU A 72 -10.27 10.52 -2.27
C GLU A 72 -10.03 9.13 -1.67
N GLN A 73 -10.70 8.10 -2.19
CA GLN A 73 -10.53 6.73 -1.70
C GLN A 73 -9.12 6.21 -1.98
N LEU A 74 -8.53 6.50 -3.14
CA LEU A 74 -7.15 6.11 -3.44
C LEU A 74 -6.14 6.89 -2.57
N MET A 75 -6.37 8.17 -2.27
CA MET A 75 -5.55 8.91 -1.31
C MET A 75 -5.62 8.29 0.08
N SER A 76 -6.80 7.84 0.52
CA SER A 76 -6.99 7.11 1.78
C SER A 76 -6.20 5.80 1.79
N ALA A 77 -6.30 5.01 0.71
CA ALA A 77 -5.58 3.77 0.52
C ALA A 77 -4.05 3.97 0.63
N CYS A 78 -3.55 5.03 -0.02
CA CYS A 78 -2.14 5.41 0.02
C CYS A 78 -1.67 5.78 1.42
N LYS A 79 -2.46 6.56 2.18
CA LYS A 79 -2.13 6.89 3.58
C LYS A 79 -2.06 5.65 4.46
N GLU A 80 -3.05 4.76 4.35
CA GLU A 80 -3.09 3.52 5.12
C GLU A 80 -1.92 2.59 4.76
N PHE A 81 -1.62 2.42 3.47
CA PHE A 81 -0.48 1.63 3.04
C PHE A 81 0.84 2.20 3.57
N MET A 82 1.07 3.51 3.44
CA MET A 82 2.31 4.15 3.88
C MET A 82 2.49 4.07 5.40
N ARG A 83 1.41 4.22 6.18
CA ARG A 83 1.43 4.03 7.64
C ARG A 83 1.86 2.61 8.01
N ASP A 84 1.26 1.59 7.40
CA ASP A 84 1.57 0.21 7.76
C ASP A 84 2.94 -0.24 7.19
N ALA A 85 3.40 0.34 6.08
CA ALA A 85 4.70 0.06 5.48
C ALA A 85 5.87 0.75 6.20
N LEU A 86 5.78 2.06 6.43
CA LEU A 86 6.84 2.87 7.05
C LEU A 86 6.76 2.88 8.58
N GLY A 87 5.59 2.60 9.15
CA GLY A 87 5.31 2.71 10.58
C GLY A 87 4.61 4.03 10.92
N GLU A 88 3.94 4.02 12.08
CA GLU A 88 3.12 5.15 12.55
C GLU A 88 3.93 6.45 12.63
N GLU A 89 5.14 6.39 13.21
CA GLU A 89 6.02 7.55 13.40
C GLU A 89 6.35 8.27 12.09
N LYS A 90 6.90 7.53 11.11
CA LYS A 90 7.27 8.07 9.79
C LYS A 90 6.05 8.57 9.02
N SER A 91 4.89 7.92 9.16
CA SER A 91 3.66 8.37 8.52
C SER A 91 3.04 9.61 9.17
N SER A 92 3.19 9.75 10.49
CA SER A 92 2.78 10.94 11.24
C SER A 92 3.63 12.14 10.83
N GLU A 93 4.94 11.94 10.62
CA GLU A 93 5.83 12.97 10.06
C GLU A 93 5.34 13.47 8.70
N LEU A 94 5.04 12.57 7.77
CA LEU A 94 4.51 12.93 6.44
C LEU A 94 3.16 13.66 6.53
N ARG A 95 2.31 13.28 7.49
CA ARG A 95 1.05 13.97 7.75
C ARG A 95 1.28 15.37 8.29
N ALA A 96 2.20 15.54 9.24
CA ALA A 96 2.56 16.84 9.79
C ALA A 96 3.12 17.77 8.69
N MET A 97 3.93 17.25 7.77
CA MET A 97 4.39 18.01 6.60
C MET A 97 3.24 18.53 5.73
N LYS A 98 2.26 17.66 5.43
CA LYS A 98 1.06 18.05 4.69
C LYS A 98 0.25 19.11 5.45
N ASP A 99 0.02 18.91 6.73
CA ASP A 99 -0.82 19.79 7.54
C ASP A 99 -0.12 21.14 7.81
N ALA A 100 1.22 21.17 7.77
CA ALA A 100 2.04 22.39 7.73
C ALA A 100 2.06 23.09 6.36
N GLY A 101 1.31 22.59 5.36
CA GLY A 101 1.20 23.19 4.05
C GLY A 101 2.44 23.03 3.16
N LYS A 102 3.32 22.07 3.45
CA LYS A 102 4.49 21.82 2.60
C LYS A 102 4.08 21.38 1.20
N ASP A 103 4.92 21.71 0.22
CA ASP A 103 4.68 21.36 -1.17
C ASP A 103 4.65 19.85 -1.37
N LYS A 104 3.82 19.40 -2.33
CA LYS A 104 3.65 17.97 -2.63
C LYS A 104 4.96 17.32 -3.10
N ALA A 105 5.83 18.04 -3.80
CA ALA A 105 7.13 17.55 -4.22
C ALA A 105 8.07 17.36 -3.02
N GLU A 106 8.00 18.24 -2.01
CA GLU A 106 8.79 18.11 -0.78
C GLU A 106 8.35 16.87 0.03
N ILE A 107 7.04 16.67 0.17
CA ILE A 107 6.48 15.48 0.82
C ILE A 107 6.87 14.20 0.04
N ALA A 108 6.80 14.25 -1.29
CA ALA A 108 7.18 13.13 -2.14
C ALA A 108 8.67 12.78 -2.04
N LYS A 109 9.54 13.78 -1.92
CA LYS A 109 10.97 13.58 -1.65
C LYS A 109 11.18 12.93 -0.30
N ARG A 110 10.47 13.41 0.74
CA ARG A 110 10.57 12.79 2.07
C ARG A 110 10.10 11.34 2.07
N VAL A 111 9.04 11.03 1.32
CA VAL A 111 8.61 9.64 1.09
C VAL A 111 9.75 8.80 0.50
N ASP A 112 10.47 9.30 -0.50
CA ASP A 112 11.58 8.56 -1.12
C ASP A 112 12.74 8.32 -0.14
N GLU A 113 13.08 9.31 0.69
CA GLU A 113 14.09 9.17 1.75
C GLU A 113 13.70 8.08 2.75
N LEU A 114 12.45 8.09 3.23
CA LEU A 114 11.95 7.10 4.19
C LEU A 114 11.89 5.68 3.59
N ILE A 115 11.66 5.57 2.27
CA ILE A 115 11.72 4.30 1.54
C ILE A 115 13.17 3.83 1.38
N ALA A 116 14.11 4.74 1.15
CA ALA A 116 15.53 4.42 1.01
C ALA A 116 16.11 3.77 2.29
N GLU A 117 15.63 4.19 3.45
CA GLU A 117 15.98 3.66 4.78
C GLU A 117 15.44 2.25 5.06
N ILE A 118 14.54 1.70 4.22
CA ILE A 118 14.05 0.34 4.39
C ILE A 118 15.18 -0.65 4.08
N SER A 119 15.59 -1.44 5.06
CA SER A 119 16.67 -2.44 4.93
C SER A 119 16.25 -3.72 4.21
N ASP A 120 14.96 -4.10 4.27
CA ASP A 120 14.45 -5.25 3.54
C ASP A 120 14.23 -4.87 2.07
N GLU A 121 15.09 -5.38 1.18
CA GLU A 121 15.05 -5.08 -0.25
C GLU A 121 13.72 -5.45 -0.93
N LYS A 122 13.08 -6.55 -0.51
CA LYS A 122 11.78 -6.97 -1.08
C LYS A 122 10.68 -6.00 -0.66
N LYS A 123 10.70 -5.57 0.60
CA LYS A 123 9.79 -4.57 1.12
C LYS A 123 10.06 -3.20 0.48
N LYS A 124 11.30 -2.77 0.39
CA LYS A 124 11.69 -1.49 -0.23
C LYS A 124 11.19 -1.41 -1.67
N ALA A 125 11.42 -2.46 -2.45
CA ALA A 125 10.90 -2.62 -3.79
C ALA A 125 9.37 -2.48 -3.83
N MET A 126 8.67 -3.24 -3.00
CA MET A 126 7.21 -3.19 -2.88
C MET A 126 6.70 -1.77 -2.53
N VAL A 127 7.26 -1.13 -1.51
CA VAL A 127 6.83 0.22 -1.09
C VAL A 127 7.15 1.26 -2.17
N SER A 128 8.26 1.13 -2.88
CA SER A 128 8.61 2.00 -4.00
C SER A 128 7.57 1.94 -5.13
N THR A 129 7.12 0.74 -5.52
CA THR A 129 6.07 0.54 -6.54
C THR A 129 4.76 1.25 -6.16
N TYR A 130 4.33 1.09 -4.90
CA TYR A 130 3.13 1.74 -4.39
C TYR A 130 3.29 3.27 -4.28
N ALA A 131 4.46 3.73 -3.84
CA ALA A 131 4.73 5.16 -3.71
C ALA A 131 4.61 5.88 -5.06
N LYS A 132 4.99 5.24 -6.18
CA LYS A 132 4.79 5.80 -7.53
C LYS A 132 3.30 6.01 -7.85
N GLY A 133 2.47 5.00 -7.59
CA GLY A 133 1.02 5.12 -7.76
C GLY A 133 0.43 6.21 -6.88
N CYS A 134 0.85 6.25 -5.62
CA CYS A 134 0.41 7.27 -4.67
C CYS A 134 0.81 8.68 -5.10
N LYS A 135 2.03 8.89 -5.60
CA LYS A 135 2.46 10.18 -6.16
C LYS A 135 1.56 10.62 -7.31
N LYS A 136 1.19 9.71 -8.22
CA LYS A 136 0.24 10.00 -9.30
C LYS A 136 -1.12 10.44 -8.73
N VAL A 137 -1.67 9.70 -7.76
CA VAL A 137 -2.93 10.04 -7.10
C VAL A 137 -2.88 11.40 -6.39
N PHE A 138 -1.76 11.75 -5.76
CA PHE A 138 -1.57 13.06 -5.12
C PHE A 138 -1.28 14.19 -6.11
N GLY A 139 -1.11 13.90 -7.40
CA GLY A 139 -0.79 14.88 -8.43
C GLY A 139 0.64 15.42 -8.32
N VAL A 140 1.58 14.60 -7.82
CA VAL A 140 3.01 14.93 -7.79
C VAL A 140 3.59 14.67 -9.18
N PRO A 141 4.24 15.65 -9.83
CA PRO A 141 4.91 15.42 -11.11
C PRO A 141 6.06 14.41 -10.91
N ILE A 142 5.97 13.26 -11.58
CA ILE A 142 7.00 12.21 -11.55
C ILE A 142 8.07 12.58 -12.58
N GLY A 143 9.24 13.04 -12.14
CA GLY A 143 10.39 13.28 -13.01
C GLY A 143 10.78 12.01 -13.77
N VAL A 144 10.73 12.06 -15.10
CA VAL A 144 10.95 10.90 -15.99
C VAL A 144 12.42 10.49 -15.96
N ARG A 145 12.75 9.44 -15.19
CA ARG A 145 13.89 8.56 -15.47
C ARG A 145 13.43 7.11 -15.44
N HIS A 146 13.05 6.61 -16.61
CA HIS A 146 12.77 5.19 -16.84
C HIS A 146 14.07 4.38 -16.76
N ARG A 147 14.44 3.92 -15.56
CA ARG A 147 15.05 2.59 -15.48
C ARG A 147 13.93 1.56 -15.48
N ARG A 148 14.07 0.48 -16.26
CA ARG A 148 13.21 -0.69 -16.12
C ARG A 148 13.20 -1.09 -14.65
N ASP A 149 12.02 -1.09 -14.06
CA ASP A 149 11.79 -1.43 -12.66
C ASP A 149 12.01 -2.95 -12.51
N PRO A 150 13.03 -3.41 -11.76
CA PRO A 150 13.24 -4.84 -11.52
C PRO A 150 12.08 -5.50 -10.74
N TYR A 151 11.14 -4.71 -10.22
CA TYR A 151 10.24 -5.09 -9.14
C TYR A 151 8.75 -4.96 -9.46
N SER A 152 8.38 -4.81 -10.74
CA SER A 152 6.97 -4.89 -11.20
C SER A 152 6.33 -6.26 -10.95
N ASN A 153 7.10 -7.29 -10.60
CA ASN A 153 6.71 -8.70 -10.67
C ASN A 153 6.12 -9.28 -9.36
N ILE A 154 5.68 -8.43 -8.42
CA ILE A 154 5.12 -8.90 -7.13
C ILE A 154 3.62 -9.10 -7.23
N THR A 155 3.12 -10.26 -6.82
CA THR A 155 1.69 -10.59 -6.75
C THR A 155 1.03 -10.08 -5.46
N PRO A 156 -0.30 -9.94 -5.40
CA PRO A 156 -0.99 -9.54 -4.16
C PRO A 156 -0.64 -10.38 -2.93
N ASP A 157 -0.51 -11.70 -3.11
CA ASP A 157 -0.30 -12.60 -1.98
C ASP A 157 1.15 -12.51 -1.45
N GLN A 158 2.13 -12.25 -2.33
CA GLN A 158 3.52 -11.99 -1.93
C GLN A 158 3.66 -10.72 -1.09
N MET A 159 2.88 -9.68 -1.38
CA MET A 159 2.84 -8.43 -0.62
C MET A 159 2.29 -8.64 0.80
N VAL A 160 1.18 -9.39 0.92
CA VAL A 160 0.56 -9.70 2.21
C VAL A 160 1.55 -10.47 3.10
N GLU A 161 2.30 -11.40 2.52
CA GLU A 161 3.34 -12.13 3.24
C GLU A 161 4.51 -11.23 3.69
N ALA A 162 4.96 -10.30 2.85
CA ALA A 162 6.01 -9.34 3.21
C ALA A 162 5.61 -8.43 4.39
N LEU A 163 4.39 -7.89 4.38
CA LEU A 163 3.87 -7.06 5.47
C LEU A 163 3.71 -7.84 6.78
N ARG A 164 3.35 -9.14 6.72
CA ARG A 164 3.29 -10.00 7.91
C ARG A 164 4.65 -10.23 8.55
N ARG A 165 5.68 -10.48 7.74
CA ARG A 165 7.06 -10.68 8.25
C ARG A 165 7.56 -9.47 9.01
N GLN A 166 7.24 -8.27 8.51
CA GLN A 166 7.58 -7.03 9.20
C GLN A 166 6.84 -6.87 10.53
N ARG A 167 5.52 -7.11 10.57
CA ARG A 167 4.76 -6.99 11.84
C ARG A 167 5.26 -7.98 12.90
N ARG A 168 5.77 -9.15 12.47
CA ARG A 168 6.48 -10.10 13.35
C ARG A 168 7.87 -9.60 13.75
N SER A 169 8.65 -9.01 12.84
CA SER A 169 9.97 -8.44 13.14
C SER A 169 9.88 -7.26 14.13
N SER A 170 8.93 -6.33 13.96
CA SER A 170 8.74 -5.21 14.89
C SER A 170 8.25 -5.65 16.28
N PHE A 171 7.49 -6.74 16.36
CA PHE A 171 6.99 -7.28 17.62
C PHE A 171 8.02 -8.17 18.31
N LEU A 172 8.76 -8.99 17.55
CA LEU A 172 9.85 -9.81 18.04
C LEU A 172 11.07 -8.97 18.42
N GLN A 173 11.36 -7.89 17.70
CA GLN A 173 12.41 -6.94 18.10
C GLN A 173 12.01 -6.21 19.39
N LYS A 174 10.77 -5.74 19.52
CA LYS A 174 10.28 -5.18 20.80
C LYS A 174 10.28 -6.19 21.95
N LEU A 175 10.00 -7.47 21.68
CA LEU A 175 10.11 -8.55 22.67
C LEU A 175 11.57 -8.86 23.02
N VAL A 176 12.44 -8.98 22.03
CA VAL A 176 13.88 -9.22 22.22
C VAL A 176 14.54 -8.04 22.92
N ASP A 177 14.15 -6.81 22.61
CA ASP A 177 14.62 -5.60 23.29
C ASP A 177 14.04 -5.54 24.72
N ALA A 178 12.77 -5.90 24.93
CA ALA A 178 12.19 -6.02 26.28
C ALA A 178 12.86 -7.13 27.13
N PHE A 179 13.31 -8.22 26.50
CA PHE A 179 14.05 -9.31 27.14
C PHE A 179 15.57 -9.07 27.21
N LYS A 180 16.11 -8.05 26.53
CA LYS A 180 17.50 -7.61 26.69
C LYS A 180 17.70 -6.69 27.89
N PHE A 181 16.61 -6.18 28.47
CA PHE A 181 16.60 -5.39 29.70
C PHE A 181 16.15 -6.18 30.94
N PHE A 182 15.94 -7.50 30.81
CA PHE A 182 15.72 -8.47 31.89
C PHE A 182 16.86 -9.48 31.91
#